data_AF-A0A1Y3NZK8-F1
#
_entry.id   AF-A0A1Y3NZK8-F1
#
_cell.length_a   1.000
_cell.length_b   1.000
_cell.length_c   1.000
_cell.angle_alpha   90.00
_cell.angle_beta   90.00
_cell.angle_gamma   90.00
#
_symmetry.space_group_name_H-M   'P 1'
#
loop_
_entity.id
_entity.type
_entity.pdbx_description
1 polymer ?
#
loop_
_entity_poly.entity_id
_entity_poly.type
_entity_poly.pdbx_seq_one_letter_code
_entity_poly.pdbx_strand_id
1 'polypeptide(L)'
;MSTYDGVRKLRIADAILPGTHNAGFDKEAPYSPNSNTCQDVSPYKQLMTGVRVLDLRVQFFDGYPAEDPKRFMIFHDLVSQRTVANDFLGEILRFRTHTPGAGAPKREIIVLDFHQFKNFTAAAHLELHQLIKSRLNDILIPPWMNALTISQIWEYENPAVVIAYNDGQRDSLFWPGVNHRWIGSNTPTTDTLKAFMDRVAQEDKPYEELRSIQCAKYVAFPAFVPDDFSDKIRQWFYSTNQLSYIQKFFVINTDWSLRQRLIDNCIHANVQKLIRMGPYADINVPQVPDGYILPSGNRALIARLGNASWTRIISPPAYLTTNSTVLIISSATYSTELVTNRIDFPFDSMLLNTGDMLSLSAINGTLRYRILATTYLADEPEIPAPGLHDKLIHYQLADGHWSPQIKLAPLAPDSSIVHIASSASLAATLDGSNLDYGLDIPIPTGFSEYFIFHEYSGKWERIGDEPIPPPELTAPTGFRIAHNTYQPIDLSWNRVAAAVKYKVYRWWTQIDETTDLSFVRNIEGYGRYHVRAVDAAGNLSQRTDYLYFFPPS
;
A
#
# COMPACT_ATOMS: atom_id res chain seq x y z
N MET A 1 -4.68 -13.33 16.96
CA MET A 1 -3.42 -12.92 16.33
C MET A 1 -2.66 -11.89 17.18
N SER A 2 -3.34 -10.91 17.76
CA SER A 2 -2.70 -9.87 18.60
C SER A 2 -2.10 -10.40 19.91
N THR A 3 -2.71 -11.44 20.50
CA THR A 3 -2.32 -11.97 21.82
C THR A 3 -1.12 -12.92 21.76
N TYR A 4 -0.96 -13.66 20.65
CA TYR A 4 0.05 -14.71 20.52
C TYR A 4 1.10 -14.32 19.48
N ASP A 5 2.36 -14.29 19.89
CA ASP A 5 3.49 -13.78 19.10
C ASP A 5 3.79 -14.55 17.80
N GLY A 6 3.40 -15.83 17.70
CA GLY A 6 3.79 -16.70 16.60
C GLY A 6 3.30 -16.23 15.24
N VAL A 7 1.97 -16.10 15.09
CA VAL A 7 1.34 -15.84 13.79
C VAL A 7 1.63 -14.44 13.25
N ARG A 8 1.73 -13.41 14.11
CA ARG A 8 1.91 -12.03 13.64
C ARG A 8 3.22 -11.80 12.89
N LYS A 9 4.23 -12.62 13.17
CA LYS A 9 5.52 -12.56 12.48
C LYS A 9 5.51 -13.28 11.12
N LEU A 10 4.43 -13.96 10.75
CA LEU A 10 4.30 -14.68 9.47
C LEU A 10 3.56 -13.82 8.44
N ARG A 11 3.74 -14.13 7.15
CA ARG A 11 2.82 -13.64 6.11
C ARG A 11 1.48 -14.35 6.24
N ILE A 12 0.41 -13.72 5.77
CA ILE A 12 -0.93 -14.33 5.76
C ILE A 12 -0.89 -15.68 5.01
N ALA A 13 -0.21 -15.72 3.87
CA ALA A 13 -0.06 -16.92 3.05
C ALA A 13 0.80 -18.04 3.66
N ASP A 14 1.60 -17.74 4.70
CA ASP A 14 2.44 -18.74 5.39
C ASP A 14 1.82 -19.19 6.72
N ALA A 15 0.84 -18.45 7.24
CA ALA A 15 0.19 -18.74 8.49
C ALA A 15 -0.62 -20.04 8.41
N ILE A 16 -0.65 -20.76 9.54
CA ILE A 16 -1.55 -21.89 9.75
C ILE A 16 -2.84 -21.32 10.34
N LEU A 17 -3.91 -21.25 9.55
CA LEU A 17 -5.15 -20.57 9.92
C LEU A 17 -6.32 -21.57 10.02
N PRO A 18 -7.11 -21.51 11.11
CA PRO A 18 -8.35 -22.27 11.19
C PRO A 18 -9.39 -21.64 10.24
N GLY A 19 -9.92 -22.45 9.34
CA GLY A 19 -10.97 -22.06 8.41
C GLY A 19 -12.23 -22.93 8.54
N THR A 20 -13.35 -22.41 8.06
CA THR A 20 -14.63 -23.12 8.04
C THR A 20 -15.03 -23.41 6.60
N HIS A 21 -15.28 -24.67 6.28
CA HIS A 21 -15.89 -25.08 5.03
C HIS A 21 -17.37 -24.64 5.01
N ASN A 22 -17.84 -24.09 3.89
CA ASN A 22 -19.22 -23.59 3.76
C ASN A 22 -19.69 -22.74 4.95
N ALA A 23 -18.93 -21.69 5.28
CA ALA A 23 -19.05 -20.96 6.54
C ALA A 23 -20.47 -20.45 6.86
N GLY A 24 -21.31 -20.21 5.85
CA GLY A 24 -22.69 -19.73 6.01
C GLY A 24 -23.77 -20.82 6.12
N PHE A 25 -23.39 -22.11 6.18
CA PHE A 25 -24.30 -23.23 6.47
C PHE A 25 -24.17 -23.67 7.92
N ASP A 26 -24.72 -22.87 8.82
CA ASP A 26 -24.73 -23.12 10.26
C ASP A 26 -26.14 -23.29 10.84
N LYS A 27 -26.22 -23.85 12.05
CA LYS A 27 -27.49 -24.08 12.76
C LYS A 27 -28.25 -22.81 13.14
N GLU A 28 -27.61 -21.64 13.11
CA GLU A 28 -28.21 -20.34 13.41
C GLU A 28 -28.59 -19.59 12.13
N ALA A 29 -28.45 -20.20 10.95
CA ALA A 29 -28.88 -19.61 9.69
C ALA A 29 -30.41 -19.56 9.61
N PRO A 30 -31.00 -18.57 8.91
CA PRO A 30 -32.46 -18.50 8.75
C PRO A 30 -33.05 -19.76 8.10
N TYR A 31 -32.27 -20.44 7.26
CA TYR A 31 -32.58 -21.79 6.78
C TYR A 31 -31.38 -22.72 6.94
N SER A 32 -31.56 -23.78 7.71
CA SER A 32 -30.52 -24.74 8.09
C SER A 32 -30.97 -26.17 7.78
N PRO A 33 -30.89 -26.61 6.51
CA PRO A 33 -31.25 -27.97 6.14
C PRO A 33 -30.17 -28.95 6.61
N ASN A 34 -30.57 -30.04 7.28
CA ASN A 34 -29.64 -31.04 7.83
C ASN A 34 -28.63 -31.58 6.79
N SER A 35 -29.02 -31.65 5.51
CA SER A 35 -28.16 -32.15 4.44
C SER A 35 -27.04 -31.20 4.05
N ASN A 36 -27.05 -29.93 4.47
CA ASN A 36 -26.01 -28.96 4.10
C ASN A 36 -25.41 -28.25 5.31
N THR A 37 -26.13 -28.21 6.44
CA THR A 37 -25.67 -27.56 7.67
C THR A 37 -24.44 -28.28 8.21
N CYS A 38 -23.32 -27.57 8.19
CA CYS A 38 -22.01 -28.09 8.54
C CYS A 38 -21.28 -27.26 9.61
N GLN A 39 -21.87 -26.18 10.10
CA GLN A 39 -21.32 -25.37 11.19
C GLN A 39 -22.32 -25.25 12.35
N ASP A 40 -21.81 -25.03 13.56
CA ASP A 40 -22.68 -24.91 14.74
C ASP A 40 -23.24 -23.50 14.94
N VAL A 41 -22.51 -22.47 14.52
CA VAL A 41 -22.80 -21.07 14.87
C VAL A 41 -22.60 -20.12 13.70
N SER A 42 -23.23 -18.96 13.79
CA SER A 42 -23.12 -17.87 12.82
C SER A 42 -21.68 -17.41 12.53
N PRO A 43 -21.42 -16.81 11.36
CA PRO A 43 -20.09 -16.29 11.00
C PRO A 43 -19.45 -15.38 12.06
N TYR A 44 -20.24 -14.48 12.67
CA TYR A 44 -19.78 -13.66 13.80
C TYR A 44 -19.19 -14.48 14.94
N LYS A 45 -19.91 -15.52 15.37
CA LYS A 45 -19.47 -16.40 16.46
C LYS A 45 -18.29 -17.28 16.07
N GLN A 46 -18.19 -17.69 14.79
CA GLN A 46 -17.00 -18.35 14.26
C GLN A 46 -15.76 -17.45 14.43
N LEU A 47 -15.84 -16.18 14.03
CA LEU A 47 -14.76 -15.18 14.19
C LEU A 47 -14.41 -14.97 15.67
N MET A 48 -15.42 -14.81 16.52
CA MET A 48 -15.26 -14.65 17.97
C MET A 48 -14.55 -15.84 18.63
N THR A 49 -14.70 -17.04 18.09
CA THR A 49 -14.07 -18.26 18.63
C THR A 49 -12.63 -18.45 18.13
N GLY A 50 -12.23 -17.74 17.07
CA GLY A 50 -10.86 -17.74 16.55
C GLY A 50 -10.72 -18.24 15.10
N VAL A 51 -11.81 -18.52 14.39
CA VAL A 51 -11.79 -18.78 12.94
C VAL A 51 -11.32 -17.52 12.22
N ARG A 52 -10.47 -17.67 11.20
CA ARG A 52 -9.88 -16.54 10.46
C ARG A 52 -9.99 -16.68 8.95
N VAL A 53 -10.52 -17.79 8.45
CA VAL A 53 -10.86 -17.98 7.03
C VAL A 53 -12.28 -18.51 6.92
N LEU A 54 -13.12 -17.82 6.14
CA LEU A 54 -14.51 -18.21 5.90
C LEU A 54 -14.67 -18.57 4.42
N ASP A 55 -15.00 -19.83 4.11
CA ASP A 55 -15.34 -20.30 2.75
C ASP A 55 -16.77 -19.89 2.41
N LEU A 56 -16.91 -19.02 1.42
CA LEU A 56 -18.17 -18.50 0.91
C LEU A 56 -18.44 -19.06 -0.48
N ARG A 57 -19.67 -19.55 -0.66
CA ARG A 57 -20.24 -19.91 -1.95
C ARG A 57 -21.46 -19.03 -2.15
N VAL A 58 -21.42 -18.19 -3.18
CA VAL A 58 -22.41 -17.12 -3.39
C VAL A 58 -23.24 -17.39 -4.63
N GLN A 59 -24.57 -17.34 -4.48
CA GLN A 59 -25.51 -17.39 -5.58
C GLN A 59 -26.10 -15.99 -5.82
N PHE A 60 -26.12 -15.59 -7.08
CA PHE A 60 -26.78 -14.38 -7.53
C PHE A 60 -28.27 -14.62 -7.83
N PHE A 61 -29.11 -13.67 -7.41
CA PHE A 61 -30.55 -13.67 -7.66
C PHE A 61 -30.97 -12.36 -8.31
N ASP A 62 -31.22 -12.40 -9.62
CA ASP A 62 -31.63 -11.25 -10.43
C ASP A 62 -33.06 -10.74 -10.13
N GLY A 63 -33.92 -11.60 -9.57
CA GLY A 63 -35.31 -11.28 -9.23
C GLY A 63 -35.53 -10.33 -8.06
N TYR A 64 -34.48 -9.95 -7.31
CA TYR A 64 -34.56 -8.92 -6.27
C TYR A 64 -34.14 -7.54 -6.81
N PRO A 65 -34.68 -6.42 -6.33
CA PRO A 65 -34.25 -5.08 -6.74
C PRO A 65 -32.76 -4.85 -6.48
N ALA A 66 -32.09 -4.05 -7.31
CA ALA A 66 -30.70 -3.66 -7.11
C ALA A 66 -30.45 -3.20 -5.66
N GLU A 67 -29.27 -3.52 -5.13
CA GLU A 67 -28.86 -3.26 -3.73
C GLU A 67 -29.58 -4.10 -2.65
N ASP A 68 -30.62 -4.90 -2.97
CA ASP A 68 -31.21 -5.82 -2.00
C ASP A 68 -30.18 -6.88 -1.57
N PRO A 69 -29.91 -7.06 -0.26
CA PRO A 69 -28.97 -8.06 0.26
C PRO A 69 -29.23 -9.49 -0.25
N LYS A 70 -30.49 -9.83 -0.55
CA LYS A 70 -30.90 -11.15 -1.04
C LYS A 70 -30.41 -11.45 -2.46
N ARG A 71 -29.90 -10.45 -3.18
CA ARG A 71 -29.23 -10.67 -4.47
C ARG A 71 -28.00 -11.55 -4.34
N PHE A 72 -27.32 -11.53 -3.20
CA PHE A 72 -26.10 -12.32 -2.95
C PHE A 72 -26.25 -13.18 -1.70
N MET A 73 -26.81 -14.38 -1.87
CA MET A 73 -27.04 -15.33 -0.77
C MET A 73 -26.06 -16.49 -0.80
N ILE A 74 -25.79 -17.06 0.38
CA ILE A 74 -24.93 -18.24 0.52
C ILE A 74 -25.66 -19.49 0.03
N PHE A 75 -24.99 -20.27 -0.81
CA PHE A 75 -25.55 -21.47 -1.44
C PHE A 75 -24.67 -22.71 -1.30
N HIS A 76 -25.33 -23.85 -1.39
CA HIS A 76 -24.81 -25.15 -1.77
C HIS A 76 -25.86 -25.76 -2.72
N ASP A 77 -26.39 -26.95 -2.47
CA ASP A 77 -27.55 -27.45 -3.22
C ASP A 77 -28.82 -26.61 -2.96
N LEU A 78 -28.88 -25.98 -1.78
CA LEU A 78 -29.93 -25.06 -1.34
C LEU A 78 -29.30 -23.73 -0.92
N VAL A 79 -30.09 -22.72 -0.56
CA VAL A 79 -29.60 -21.45 0.00
C VAL A 79 -29.84 -21.39 1.50
N SER A 80 -28.86 -20.97 2.30
CA SER A 80 -29.03 -20.84 3.76
C SER A 80 -29.81 -19.60 4.17
N GLN A 81 -30.16 -18.75 3.19
CA GLN A 81 -30.73 -17.40 3.35
C GLN A 81 -29.82 -16.41 4.09
N ARG A 82 -28.57 -16.78 4.40
CA ARG A 82 -27.55 -15.79 4.76
C ARG A 82 -27.15 -14.99 3.54
N THR A 83 -26.91 -13.70 3.75
CA THR A 83 -26.51 -12.74 2.73
C THR A 83 -25.06 -12.35 2.90
N VAL A 84 -24.36 -12.05 1.80
CA VAL A 84 -23.00 -11.51 1.88
C VAL A 84 -22.99 -10.19 2.66
N ALA A 85 -23.93 -9.30 2.36
CA ALA A 85 -23.99 -7.95 2.94
C ALA A 85 -24.11 -7.96 4.48
N ASN A 86 -25.09 -8.69 5.02
CA ASN A 86 -25.40 -8.59 6.44
C ASN A 86 -24.62 -9.62 7.27
N ASP A 87 -24.62 -10.88 6.84
CA ASP A 87 -24.11 -12.00 7.65
C ASP A 87 -22.59 -12.17 7.58
N PHE A 88 -21.91 -11.49 6.65
CA PHE A 88 -20.46 -11.53 6.50
C PHE A 88 -19.83 -10.15 6.58
N LEU A 89 -20.15 -9.23 5.67
CA LEU A 89 -19.55 -7.89 5.68
C LEU A 89 -19.94 -7.13 6.96
N GLY A 90 -21.24 -7.10 7.28
CA GLY A 90 -21.77 -6.51 8.51
C GLY A 90 -21.22 -7.15 9.78
N GLU A 91 -21.18 -8.48 9.85
CA GLU A 91 -20.69 -9.20 11.03
C GLU A 91 -19.15 -9.09 11.21
N ILE A 92 -18.37 -8.92 10.14
CA ILE A 92 -16.95 -8.58 10.25
C ILE A 92 -16.77 -7.20 10.89
N LEU A 93 -17.51 -6.19 10.41
CA LEU A 93 -17.46 -4.84 10.98
C LEU A 93 -17.86 -4.87 12.46
N ARG A 94 -18.92 -5.63 12.79
CA ARG A 94 -19.33 -5.85 14.19
C ARG A 94 -18.24 -6.51 15.01
N PHE A 95 -17.62 -7.59 14.52
CA PHE A 95 -16.50 -8.28 15.18
C PHE A 95 -15.35 -7.31 15.49
N ARG A 96 -14.99 -6.44 14.55
CA ARG A 96 -13.91 -5.46 14.72
C ARG A 96 -14.18 -4.44 15.81
N THR A 97 -15.45 -4.11 16.05
CA THR A 97 -15.85 -3.19 17.13
C THR A 97 -16.00 -3.87 18.49
N HIS A 98 -15.87 -5.19 18.56
CA HIS A 98 -15.97 -5.92 19.82
C HIS A 98 -14.76 -5.65 20.72
N THR A 99 -15.00 -5.53 22.03
CA THR A 99 -13.96 -5.33 23.05
C THR A 99 -13.88 -6.55 23.96
N PRO A 100 -13.02 -7.54 23.65
CA PRO A 100 -12.87 -8.73 24.47
C PRO A 100 -12.00 -8.46 25.70
N GLY A 101 -12.03 -9.37 26.68
CA GLY A 101 -11.13 -9.31 27.85
C GLY A 101 -9.65 -9.49 27.51
N ALA A 102 -9.32 -10.03 26.34
CA ALA A 102 -7.96 -10.14 25.82
C ALA A 102 -7.95 -10.13 24.28
N GLY A 103 -6.88 -9.58 23.69
CA GLY A 103 -6.73 -9.44 22.25
C GLY A 103 -7.35 -8.16 21.69
N ALA A 104 -7.16 -7.91 20.40
CA ALA A 104 -7.61 -6.70 19.72
C ALA A 104 -8.26 -7.05 18.38
N PRO A 105 -9.61 -7.22 18.30
CA PRO A 105 -10.31 -7.58 17.07
C PRO A 105 -10.03 -6.66 15.88
N LYS A 106 -9.77 -5.37 16.12
CA LYS A 106 -9.34 -4.41 15.09
C LYS A 106 -8.02 -4.79 14.40
N ARG A 107 -7.15 -5.57 15.05
CA ARG A 107 -5.88 -6.06 14.50
C ARG A 107 -5.99 -7.51 13.99
N GLU A 108 -7.13 -8.17 14.08
CA GLU A 108 -7.25 -9.53 13.59
C GLU A 108 -7.41 -9.55 12.06
N ILE A 109 -6.68 -10.43 11.38
CA ILE A 109 -6.75 -10.60 9.93
C ILE A 109 -7.77 -11.67 9.56
N ILE A 110 -8.67 -11.36 8.64
CA ILE A 110 -9.75 -12.24 8.18
C ILE A 110 -9.60 -12.46 6.69
N VAL A 111 -9.66 -13.71 6.25
CA VAL A 111 -9.77 -14.06 4.83
C VAL A 111 -11.23 -14.42 4.55
N LEU A 112 -11.88 -13.64 3.70
CA LEU A 112 -13.16 -14.01 3.08
C LEU A 112 -12.85 -14.66 1.74
N ASP A 113 -13.10 -15.96 1.65
CA ASP A 113 -12.83 -16.77 0.47
C ASP A 113 -14.11 -16.95 -0.34
N PHE A 114 -14.31 -16.09 -1.33
CA PHE A 114 -15.38 -16.23 -2.31
C PHE A 114 -14.99 -17.32 -3.31
N HIS A 115 -15.27 -18.57 -2.91
CA HIS A 115 -14.75 -19.75 -3.58
C HIS A 115 -15.60 -20.17 -4.79
N GLN A 116 -16.93 -20.03 -4.72
CA GLN A 116 -17.84 -20.38 -5.81
C GLN A 116 -18.89 -19.31 -6.07
N PHE A 117 -19.22 -19.14 -7.34
CA PHE A 117 -20.22 -18.20 -7.83
C PHE A 117 -21.25 -18.96 -8.67
N LYS A 118 -22.53 -18.82 -8.34
CA LYS A 118 -23.63 -19.44 -9.09
C LYS A 118 -24.56 -18.38 -9.68
N ASN A 119 -24.85 -18.53 -10.97
CA ASN A 119 -25.68 -17.61 -11.77
C ASN A 119 -25.11 -16.19 -11.91
N PHE A 120 -23.80 -16.00 -11.71
CA PHE A 120 -23.19 -14.67 -11.86
C PHE A 120 -23.11 -14.25 -13.33
N THR A 121 -23.39 -12.98 -13.58
CA THR A 121 -23.06 -12.26 -14.81
C THR A 121 -21.89 -11.30 -14.53
N ALA A 122 -21.27 -10.73 -15.57
CA ALA A 122 -20.25 -9.69 -15.37
C ALA A 122 -20.78 -8.49 -14.56
N ALA A 123 -22.04 -8.10 -14.77
CA ALA A 123 -22.69 -7.05 -13.99
C ALA A 123 -22.89 -7.46 -12.51
N ALA A 124 -23.22 -8.72 -12.24
CA ALA A 124 -23.34 -9.23 -10.87
C ALA A 124 -21.98 -9.27 -10.14
N HIS A 125 -20.89 -9.59 -10.84
CA HIS A 125 -19.53 -9.46 -10.29
C HIS A 125 -19.25 -8.00 -9.91
N LEU A 126 -19.49 -7.05 -10.82
CA LEU A 126 -19.28 -5.63 -10.55
C LEU A 126 -20.13 -5.12 -9.37
N GLU A 127 -21.41 -5.50 -9.31
CA GLU A 127 -22.31 -5.15 -8.20
C GLU A 127 -21.79 -5.72 -6.87
N LEU A 128 -21.30 -6.97 -6.85
CA LEU A 128 -20.70 -7.55 -5.65
C LEU A 128 -19.39 -6.84 -5.25
N HIS A 129 -18.55 -6.44 -6.21
CA HIS A 129 -17.33 -5.68 -5.93
C HIS A 129 -17.67 -4.32 -5.30
N GLN A 130 -18.66 -3.62 -5.84
CA GLN A 130 -19.14 -2.35 -5.30
C GLN A 130 -19.69 -2.53 -3.88
N LEU A 131 -20.49 -3.57 -3.65
CA LEU A 131 -20.99 -3.90 -2.31
C LEU A 131 -19.83 -4.11 -1.31
N ILE A 132 -18.84 -4.92 -1.67
CA ILE A 132 -17.66 -5.20 -0.82
C ILE A 132 -16.88 -3.91 -0.53
N LYS A 133 -16.53 -3.14 -1.57
CA LYS A 133 -15.77 -1.89 -1.43
C LYS A 133 -16.54 -0.86 -0.61
N SER A 134 -17.84 -0.70 -0.83
CA SER A 134 -18.68 0.23 -0.06
C SER A 134 -18.70 -0.02 1.46
N ARG A 135 -18.35 -1.25 1.90
CA ARG A 135 -18.36 -1.65 3.31
C ARG A 135 -16.98 -1.79 3.91
N LEU A 136 -15.99 -2.24 3.13
CA LEU A 136 -14.71 -2.70 3.65
C LEU A 136 -13.49 -1.97 3.07
N ASN A 137 -13.64 -1.00 2.14
CA ASN A 137 -12.51 -0.39 1.42
C ASN A 137 -11.34 0.00 2.35
N ASP A 138 -11.64 0.71 3.44
CA ASP A 138 -10.64 1.25 4.38
C ASP A 138 -9.94 0.17 5.23
N ILE A 139 -10.37 -1.09 5.14
CA ILE A 139 -9.79 -2.20 5.88
C ILE A 139 -9.40 -3.37 4.98
N LEU A 140 -9.42 -3.19 3.65
CA LEU A 140 -8.94 -4.19 2.70
C LEU A 140 -7.42 -4.37 2.83
N ILE A 141 -6.97 -5.61 2.65
CA ILE A 141 -5.57 -5.95 2.48
C ILE A 141 -5.36 -6.25 0.99
N PRO A 142 -4.81 -5.32 0.20
CA PRO A 142 -4.62 -5.51 -1.23
C PRO A 142 -3.50 -6.53 -1.54
N PRO A 143 -3.45 -7.08 -2.77
CA PRO A 143 -2.50 -8.15 -3.13
C PRO A 143 -1.02 -7.80 -2.93
N TRP A 144 -0.62 -6.55 -3.09
CA TRP A 144 0.78 -6.14 -2.91
C TRP A 144 1.28 -6.37 -1.48
N MET A 145 0.38 -6.39 -0.49
CA MET A 145 0.71 -6.71 0.91
C MET A 145 0.94 -8.21 1.15
N ASN A 146 0.74 -9.09 0.17
CA ASN A 146 0.95 -10.54 0.32
C ASN A 146 2.37 -10.92 0.78
N ALA A 147 3.37 -10.17 0.32
CA ALA A 147 4.77 -10.35 0.71
C ALA A 147 5.02 -9.97 2.18
N LEU A 148 4.19 -9.12 2.77
CA LEU A 148 4.40 -8.59 4.11
C LEU A 148 3.98 -9.57 5.20
N THR A 149 4.68 -9.50 6.32
CA THR A 149 4.24 -10.16 7.56
C THR A 149 3.02 -9.44 8.14
N ILE A 150 2.19 -10.14 8.91
CA ILE A 150 1.02 -9.57 9.58
C ILE A 150 1.41 -8.36 10.46
N SER A 151 2.57 -8.41 11.13
CA SER A 151 3.10 -7.29 11.90
C SER A 151 3.46 -6.08 11.02
N GLN A 152 4.03 -6.27 9.84
CA GLN A 152 4.25 -5.16 8.89
C GLN A 152 2.92 -4.59 8.37
N ILE A 153 1.94 -5.45 8.09
CA ILE A 153 0.59 -5.03 7.65
C ILE A 153 -0.09 -4.17 8.72
N TRP A 154 0.05 -4.49 10.00
CA TRP A 154 -0.54 -3.73 11.10
C TRP A 154 0.00 -2.32 11.31
N GLU A 155 1.13 -1.99 10.69
CA GLU A 155 1.68 -0.64 10.76
C GLU A 155 0.93 0.32 9.82
N TYR A 156 0.30 -0.21 8.76
CA TYR A 156 -0.59 0.56 7.90
C TYR A 156 -1.93 0.83 8.61
N GLU A 157 -2.68 1.82 8.11
CA GLU A 157 -3.90 2.28 8.77
C GLU A 157 -5.02 1.23 8.75
N ASN A 158 -5.06 0.41 9.81
CA ASN A 158 -6.16 -0.50 10.14
C ASN A 158 -6.55 -1.60 9.12
N PRO A 159 -5.64 -2.14 8.27
CA PRO A 159 -6.00 -3.19 7.31
C PRO A 159 -6.30 -4.52 8.03
N ALA A 160 -7.28 -5.26 7.51
CA ALA A 160 -7.79 -6.44 8.21
C ALA A 160 -8.40 -7.54 7.35
N VAL A 161 -8.93 -7.23 6.17
CA VAL A 161 -9.69 -8.20 5.39
C VAL A 161 -9.01 -8.48 4.06
N VAL A 162 -8.64 -9.74 3.85
CA VAL A 162 -8.33 -10.26 2.52
C VAL A 162 -9.63 -10.73 1.88
N ILE A 163 -9.95 -10.19 0.71
CA ILE A 163 -10.98 -10.74 -0.18
C ILE A 163 -10.26 -11.67 -1.16
N ALA A 164 -10.39 -12.98 -0.98
CA ALA A 164 -9.92 -13.96 -1.94
C ALA A 164 -11.07 -14.28 -2.89
N TYR A 165 -10.89 -14.03 -4.19
CA TYR A 165 -11.97 -14.07 -5.18
C TYR A 165 -11.63 -15.05 -6.29
N ASN A 166 -12.35 -16.17 -6.36
CA ASN A 166 -12.06 -17.28 -7.25
C ASN A 166 -12.74 -17.16 -8.63
N ASP A 167 -12.55 -16.00 -9.28
CA ASP A 167 -13.05 -15.75 -10.64
C ASP A 167 -12.08 -14.83 -11.41
N GLY A 168 -12.11 -14.92 -12.75
CA GLY A 168 -11.28 -14.08 -13.63
C GLY A 168 -11.72 -12.62 -13.69
N GLN A 169 -12.98 -12.30 -13.35
CA GLN A 169 -13.52 -10.94 -13.28
C GLN A 169 -13.07 -10.16 -12.03
N ARG A 170 -12.13 -10.70 -11.25
CA ARG A 170 -11.67 -10.16 -9.97
C ARG A 170 -11.16 -8.72 -10.06
N ASP A 171 -11.59 -7.88 -9.12
CA ASP A 171 -11.07 -6.51 -8.88
C ASP A 171 -9.58 -6.52 -8.46
N SER A 172 -8.81 -5.52 -8.88
CA SER A 172 -7.36 -5.43 -8.60
C SER A 172 -7.02 -5.33 -7.11
N LEU A 173 -7.95 -4.87 -6.26
CA LEU A 173 -7.80 -4.84 -4.81
C LEU A 173 -8.04 -6.20 -4.14
N PHE A 174 -8.53 -7.20 -4.88
CA PHE A 174 -8.83 -8.53 -4.35
C PHE A 174 -7.74 -9.54 -4.70
N TRP A 175 -7.49 -10.48 -3.78
CA TRP A 175 -6.52 -11.54 -3.95
C TRP A 175 -7.07 -12.65 -4.85
N PRO A 176 -6.20 -13.38 -5.56
CA PRO A 176 -6.60 -14.65 -6.16
C PRO A 176 -7.34 -15.55 -5.18
N GLY A 177 -8.34 -16.28 -5.68
CA GLY A 177 -9.09 -17.26 -4.89
C GLY A 177 -8.17 -18.22 -4.16
N VAL A 178 -8.61 -18.68 -2.98
CA VAL A 178 -7.84 -19.68 -2.23
C VAL A 178 -7.78 -20.97 -3.06
N ASN A 179 -6.58 -21.51 -3.27
CA ASN A 179 -6.40 -22.81 -3.90
C ASN A 179 -6.87 -23.90 -2.94
N HIS A 180 -8.08 -24.39 -3.17
CA HIS A 180 -8.67 -25.50 -2.42
C HIS A 180 -8.06 -26.82 -2.87
N ARG A 181 -7.29 -27.43 -1.97
CA ARG A 181 -6.98 -28.85 -2.06
C ARG A 181 -8.18 -29.64 -1.59
N TRP A 182 -9.05 -29.95 -2.55
CA TRP A 182 -10.23 -30.79 -2.38
C TRP A 182 -10.05 -32.13 -3.10
N ILE A 183 -10.52 -33.20 -2.49
CA ILE A 183 -10.35 -34.57 -3.01
C ILE A 183 -11.22 -34.87 -4.25
N GLY A 184 -12.17 -33.99 -4.58
CA GLY A 184 -13.08 -34.18 -5.72
C GLY A 184 -14.27 -35.08 -5.42
N SER A 185 -14.50 -35.43 -4.15
CA SER A 185 -15.62 -36.29 -3.74
C SER A 185 -16.19 -35.83 -2.39
N ASN A 186 -17.52 -35.91 -2.27
CA ASN A 186 -18.23 -35.55 -1.03
C ASN A 186 -18.25 -36.68 0.00
N THR A 187 -18.13 -37.94 -0.41
CA THR A 187 -18.26 -39.11 0.50
C THR A 187 -17.03 -40.02 0.51
N PRO A 188 -15.78 -39.49 0.61
CA PRO A 188 -14.61 -40.35 0.79
C PRO A 188 -14.68 -41.07 2.15
N THR A 189 -14.04 -42.24 2.26
CA THR A 189 -13.75 -42.79 3.58
C THR A 189 -12.76 -41.90 4.31
N THR A 190 -12.74 -41.97 5.64
CA THR A 190 -11.77 -41.22 6.47
C THR A 190 -10.32 -41.52 6.05
N ASP A 191 -10.00 -42.78 5.75
CA ASP A 191 -8.66 -43.18 5.30
C ASP A 191 -8.33 -42.64 3.89
N THR A 192 -9.31 -42.63 2.99
CA THR A 192 -9.15 -42.04 1.64
C THR A 192 -8.88 -40.54 1.73
N LEU A 193 -9.62 -39.84 2.60
CA LEU A 193 -9.38 -38.42 2.88
C LEU A 193 -7.98 -38.20 3.47
N LYS A 194 -7.57 -39.03 4.44
CA LYS A 194 -6.23 -38.92 5.03
C LYS A 194 -5.12 -39.16 4.01
N ALA A 195 -5.24 -40.18 3.16
CA ALA A 195 -4.28 -40.48 2.10
C ALA A 195 -4.18 -39.34 1.06
N PHE A 196 -5.30 -38.67 0.76
CA PHE A 196 -5.27 -37.45 -0.06
C PHE A 196 -4.50 -36.33 0.64
N MET A 197 -4.79 -36.07 1.92
CA MET A 197 -4.08 -35.06 2.70
C MET A 197 -2.57 -35.36 2.78
N ASP A 198 -2.18 -36.63 2.88
CA ASP A 198 -0.77 -37.05 2.89
C ASP A 198 -0.06 -36.73 1.58
N ARG A 199 -0.76 -36.84 0.44
CA ARG A 199 -0.23 -36.39 -0.86
C ARG A 199 -0.09 -34.87 -0.90
N VAL A 200 -1.12 -34.14 -0.47
CA VAL A 200 -1.08 -32.66 -0.39
C VAL A 200 0.06 -32.17 0.51
N ALA A 201 0.34 -32.88 1.60
CA ALA A 201 1.42 -32.56 2.53
C ALA A 201 2.84 -32.64 1.91
N GLN A 202 2.99 -33.26 0.73
CA GLN A 202 4.23 -33.34 -0.03
C GLN A 202 4.31 -32.31 -1.16
N GLU A 203 3.24 -31.56 -1.42
CA GLU A 203 3.24 -30.60 -2.51
C GLU A 203 3.98 -29.32 -2.14
N ASP A 204 4.70 -28.76 -3.12
CA ASP A 204 5.21 -27.41 -3.02
C ASP A 204 4.07 -26.39 -3.18
N LYS A 205 4.09 -25.37 -2.32
CA LYS A 205 3.16 -24.24 -2.38
C LYS A 205 3.86 -23.04 -3.00
N PRO A 206 3.34 -22.47 -4.11
CA PRO A 206 3.82 -21.21 -4.64
C PRO A 206 3.83 -20.12 -3.55
N TYR A 207 4.86 -19.28 -3.59
CA TYR A 207 5.14 -18.33 -2.50
C TYR A 207 3.95 -17.42 -2.18
N GLU A 208 3.24 -16.92 -3.19
CA GLU A 208 2.16 -15.94 -3.01
C GLU A 208 0.77 -16.56 -2.83
N GLU A 209 0.62 -17.86 -3.11
CA GLU A 209 -0.68 -18.52 -3.14
C GLU A 209 -1.31 -18.61 -1.75
N LEU A 210 -2.61 -18.33 -1.60
CA LEU A 210 -3.37 -18.84 -0.46
C LEU A 210 -3.79 -20.28 -0.76
N ARG A 211 -3.44 -21.23 0.11
CA ARG A 211 -3.78 -22.65 -0.06
C ARG A 211 -4.55 -23.16 1.15
N SER A 212 -5.64 -23.86 0.89
CA SER A 212 -6.43 -24.55 1.91
C SER A 212 -6.45 -26.05 1.68
N ILE A 213 -6.46 -26.83 2.75
CA ILE A 213 -6.86 -28.24 2.70
C ILE A 213 -8.33 -28.35 3.12
N GLN A 214 -9.16 -28.96 2.27
CA GLN A 214 -10.56 -29.23 2.58
C GLN A 214 -10.67 -30.54 3.36
N CYS A 215 -10.83 -30.42 4.68
CA CYS A 215 -11.00 -31.55 5.59
C CYS A 215 -12.48 -31.66 5.99
N ALA A 216 -13.32 -31.92 4.99
CA ALA A 216 -14.76 -32.07 5.12
C ALA A 216 -15.21 -33.28 4.29
N LYS A 217 -16.24 -33.99 4.78
CA LYS A 217 -16.85 -35.13 4.07
C LYS A 217 -18.26 -35.37 4.60
N TYR A 218 -19.04 -36.09 3.82
CA TYR A 218 -20.39 -36.51 4.14
C TYR A 218 -20.42 -37.96 4.59
N VAL A 219 -21.38 -38.27 5.45
CA VAL A 219 -21.84 -39.64 5.68
C VAL A 219 -22.87 -39.97 4.60
N ALA A 220 -22.75 -41.12 3.94
CA ALA A 220 -23.73 -41.53 2.90
C ALA A 220 -24.92 -42.33 3.48
N PHE A 221 -24.75 -42.95 4.65
CA PHE A 221 -25.76 -43.78 5.32
C PHE A 221 -25.68 -43.61 6.85
N PRO A 222 -26.79 -43.41 7.58
CA PRO A 222 -28.19 -43.54 7.14
C PRO A 222 -28.78 -42.28 6.47
N ALA A 223 -28.07 -41.15 6.46
CA ALA A 223 -28.51 -39.92 5.79
C ALA A 223 -27.32 -39.18 5.19
N PHE A 224 -27.53 -38.50 4.06
CA PHE A 224 -26.54 -37.64 3.43
C PHE A 224 -26.41 -36.32 4.21
N VAL A 225 -25.48 -36.30 5.16
CA VAL A 225 -25.23 -35.13 6.03
C VAL A 225 -23.72 -34.91 6.22
N PRO A 226 -23.28 -33.67 6.49
CA PRO A 226 -21.90 -33.39 6.85
C PRO A 226 -21.45 -34.23 8.05
N ASP A 227 -20.37 -34.97 7.89
CA ASP A 227 -19.86 -35.89 8.91
C ASP A 227 -19.19 -35.15 10.06
N ASP A 228 -19.49 -35.55 11.29
CA ASP A 228 -18.75 -35.10 12.48
C ASP A 228 -17.66 -36.11 12.83
N PHE A 229 -16.50 -35.95 12.17
CA PHE A 229 -15.28 -36.72 12.44
C PHE A 229 -14.23 -35.86 13.19
N SER A 230 -14.72 -35.01 14.10
CA SER A 230 -13.91 -34.06 14.87
C SER A 230 -12.81 -34.73 15.71
N ASP A 231 -12.99 -36.00 16.09
CA ASP A 231 -11.98 -36.82 16.77
C ASP A 231 -10.73 -37.01 15.88
N LYS A 232 -10.93 -37.28 14.59
CA LYS A 232 -9.84 -37.45 13.62
C LYS A 232 -9.18 -36.13 13.25
N ILE A 233 -9.96 -35.07 13.06
CA ILE A 233 -9.42 -33.72 12.85
C ILE A 233 -8.51 -33.34 14.03
N ARG A 234 -8.97 -33.56 15.27
CA ARG A 234 -8.17 -33.33 16.49
C ARG A 234 -6.89 -34.17 16.50
N GLN A 235 -6.97 -35.44 16.10
CA GLN A 235 -5.82 -36.34 16.05
C GLN A 235 -4.79 -35.89 15.00
N TRP A 236 -5.22 -35.60 13.77
CA TRP A 236 -4.32 -35.28 12.65
C TRP A 236 -3.64 -33.94 12.82
N PHE A 237 -4.35 -32.94 13.33
CA PHE A 237 -3.83 -31.59 13.47
C PHE A 237 -3.32 -31.26 14.87
N TYR A 238 -3.11 -32.28 15.72
CA TYR A 238 -2.49 -32.07 17.02
C TYR A 238 -1.08 -31.51 16.85
N SER A 239 -0.80 -30.39 17.52
CA SER A 239 0.44 -29.63 17.41
C SER A 239 1.29 -29.81 18.66
N THR A 240 2.43 -30.47 18.52
CA THR A 240 3.40 -30.72 19.60
C THR A 240 4.72 -30.00 19.37
N ASN A 241 5.19 -29.96 18.13
CA ASN A 241 6.48 -29.38 17.77
C ASN A 241 6.55 -29.08 16.26
N GLN A 242 7.75 -28.74 15.80
CA GLN A 242 8.08 -28.39 14.43
C GLN A 242 7.89 -29.50 13.40
N LEU A 243 7.75 -30.76 13.84
CA LEU A 243 7.56 -31.93 12.99
C LEU A 243 6.11 -32.41 12.97
N SER A 244 5.20 -31.76 13.72
CA SER A 244 3.78 -32.11 13.72
C SER A 244 3.17 -31.99 12.33
N TYR A 245 2.26 -32.90 11.99
CA TYR A 245 1.65 -33.00 10.66
C TYR A 245 0.98 -31.68 10.20
N ILE A 246 0.38 -30.93 11.13
CA ILE A 246 -0.20 -29.61 10.88
C ILE A 246 0.78 -28.61 10.21
N GLN A 247 2.09 -28.77 10.39
CA GLN A 247 3.12 -27.91 9.79
C GLN A 247 3.19 -28.00 8.25
N LYS A 248 2.55 -29.01 7.66
CA LYS A 248 2.47 -29.21 6.21
C LYS A 248 1.34 -28.43 5.53
N PHE A 249 0.51 -27.76 6.33
CA PHE A 249 -0.68 -27.06 5.85
C PHE A 249 -0.64 -25.56 6.20
N PHE A 250 -1.63 -24.84 5.67
CA PHE A 250 -1.77 -23.40 5.79
C PHE A 250 -3.19 -23.10 6.29
N VAL A 251 -4.14 -22.86 5.39
CA VAL A 251 -5.55 -22.81 5.77
C VAL A 251 -6.08 -24.24 5.94
N ILE A 252 -6.74 -24.52 7.06
CA ILE A 252 -7.36 -25.83 7.34
C ILE A 252 -8.85 -25.62 7.46
N ASN A 253 -9.59 -25.92 6.39
CA ASN A 253 -11.04 -25.83 6.37
C ASN A 253 -11.63 -27.14 6.88
N THR A 254 -12.55 -27.06 7.84
CA THR A 254 -13.30 -28.22 8.34
C THR A 254 -14.79 -27.92 8.38
N ASP A 255 -15.60 -28.97 8.41
CA ASP A 255 -16.93 -28.88 9.00
C ASP A 255 -16.81 -28.93 10.52
N TRP A 256 -17.87 -28.49 11.21
CA TRP A 256 -18.01 -28.51 12.66
C TRP A 256 -16.78 -27.92 13.38
N SER A 257 -16.27 -26.81 12.85
CA SER A 257 -14.90 -26.33 13.15
C SER A 257 -14.65 -25.91 14.60
N LEU A 258 -15.69 -25.86 15.43
CA LEU A 258 -15.61 -25.50 16.85
C LEU A 258 -15.74 -26.71 17.79
N ARG A 259 -15.97 -27.92 17.27
CA ARG A 259 -16.10 -29.16 18.08
C ARG A 259 -14.76 -29.82 18.42
N GLN A 260 -13.66 -29.25 17.95
CA GLN A 260 -12.29 -29.70 18.18
C GLN A 260 -11.42 -28.59 18.78
N ARG A 261 -10.11 -28.85 18.95
CA ARG A 261 -9.12 -27.85 19.42
C ARG A 261 -8.20 -27.33 18.30
N LEU A 262 -8.65 -27.30 17.06
CA LEU A 262 -7.90 -26.87 15.88
C LEU A 262 -7.42 -25.43 16.03
N ILE A 263 -8.26 -24.53 16.58
CA ILE A 263 -7.87 -23.13 16.81
C ILE A 263 -6.64 -23.06 17.72
N ASP A 264 -6.66 -23.74 18.87
CA ASP A 264 -5.51 -23.84 19.77
C ASP A 264 -4.29 -24.46 19.06
N ASN A 265 -4.51 -25.52 18.28
CA ASN A 265 -3.42 -26.20 17.57
C ASN A 265 -2.81 -25.33 16.47
N CYS A 266 -3.60 -24.53 15.75
CA CYS A 266 -3.13 -23.54 14.78
C CYS A 266 -2.31 -22.44 15.48
N ILE A 267 -2.79 -21.92 16.62
CA ILE A 267 -2.05 -20.94 17.43
C ILE A 267 -0.69 -21.51 17.83
N HIS A 268 -0.66 -22.70 18.43
CA HIS A 268 0.58 -23.36 18.83
C HIS A 268 1.48 -23.67 17.62
N ALA A 269 0.91 -24.18 16.52
CA ALA A 269 1.67 -24.53 15.33
C ALA A 269 2.35 -23.32 14.68
N ASN A 270 1.74 -22.14 14.70
CA ASN A 270 2.39 -20.92 14.22
C ASN A 270 3.61 -20.52 15.06
N VAL A 271 3.58 -20.76 16.38
CA VAL A 271 4.77 -20.57 17.24
C VAL A 271 5.89 -21.53 16.82
N GLN A 272 5.57 -22.80 16.58
CA GLN A 272 6.54 -23.80 16.13
C GLN A 272 7.08 -23.48 14.73
N LYS A 273 6.22 -23.02 13.81
CA LYS A 273 6.59 -22.64 12.44
C LYS A 273 7.64 -21.54 12.45
N LEU A 274 7.46 -20.52 13.31
CA LEU A 274 8.41 -19.41 13.41
C LEU A 274 9.84 -19.86 13.76
N ILE A 275 10.01 -20.89 14.61
CA ILE A 275 11.34 -21.38 15.00
C ILE A 275 12.10 -21.97 13.80
N ARG A 276 11.39 -22.52 12.81
CA ARG A 276 11.98 -23.03 11.57
C ARG A 276 12.27 -21.94 10.53
N MET A 277 11.64 -20.77 10.67
CA MET A 277 11.79 -19.69 9.71
C MET A 277 12.98 -18.80 10.07
N GLY A 278 13.53 -18.13 9.06
CA GLY A 278 14.62 -17.17 9.25
C GLY A 278 14.28 -16.04 10.22
N PRO A 279 15.29 -15.25 10.63
CA PRO A 279 15.15 -14.25 11.68
C PRO A 279 14.18 -13.12 11.28
N TYR A 280 13.40 -12.66 12.24
CA TYR A 280 12.52 -11.49 12.16
C TYR A 280 13.07 -10.43 13.11
N ALA A 281 13.11 -9.17 12.67
CA ALA A 281 13.55 -8.06 13.51
C ALA A 281 12.58 -6.87 13.43
N ASP A 282 12.38 -6.23 14.57
CA ASP A 282 11.73 -4.93 14.70
C ASP A 282 12.69 -4.06 15.52
N ILE A 283 13.26 -3.04 14.89
CA ILE A 283 14.37 -2.25 15.44
C ILE A 283 14.05 -0.78 15.46
N ASN A 284 14.54 -0.10 16.48
CA ASN A 284 14.74 1.35 16.45
C ASN A 284 16.10 1.63 15.82
N VAL A 285 16.16 2.48 14.80
CA VAL A 285 17.39 2.83 14.11
C VAL A 285 18.28 3.64 15.08
N PRO A 286 19.55 3.25 15.29
CA PRO A 286 20.41 3.95 16.23
C PRO A 286 20.75 5.36 15.74
N GLN A 287 21.03 6.26 16.69
CA GLN A 287 21.52 7.60 16.39
C GLN A 287 22.98 7.56 15.98
N VAL A 288 23.23 7.74 14.67
CA VAL A 288 24.58 7.72 14.09
C VAL A 288 24.75 8.90 13.10
N PRO A 289 25.84 9.69 13.17
CA PRO A 289 26.06 10.85 12.30
C PRO A 289 26.32 10.50 10.83
N ASP A 290 27.03 9.39 10.59
CA ASP A 290 27.56 9.03 9.26
C ASP A 290 26.60 8.15 8.44
N GLY A 291 25.39 7.91 8.97
CA GLY A 291 24.38 7.05 8.36
C GLY A 291 24.38 5.62 8.90
N TYR A 292 23.31 4.88 8.58
CA TYR A 292 23.07 3.52 9.08
C TYR A 292 22.70 2.54 7.96
N ILE A 293 23.37 1.39 7.91
CA ILE A 293 22.99 0.29 7.03
C ILE A 293 22.09 -0.67 7.81
N LEU A 294 20.89 -0.93 7.29
CA LEU A 294 19.94 -1.83 7.91
C LEU A 294 20.49 -3.26 8.05
N PRO A 295 20.15 -3.99 9.13
CA PRO A 295 20.71 -5.31 9.40
C PRO A 295 20.27 -6.34 8.35
N SER A 296 21.26 -7.07 7.83
CA SER A 296 21.06 -8.16 6.85
C SER A 296 20.64 -9.46 7.51
N GLY A 297 20.24 -10.44 6.69
CA GLY A 297 19.92 -11.80 7.13
C GLY A 297 18.48 -11.99 7.63
N ASN A 298 17.77 -10.90 7.96
CA ASN A 298 16.36 -10.95 8.35
C ASN A 298 15.47 -11.34 7.17
N ARG A 299 14.53 -12.27 7.39
CA ARG A 299 13.45 -12.56 6.43
C ARG A 299 12.42 -11.45 6.39
N ALA A 300 12.26 -10.71 7.49
CA ALA A 300 11.37 -9.57 7.60
C ALA A 300 11.96 -8.62 8.64
N LEU A 301 12.05 -7.35 8.27
CA LEU A 301 12.58 -6.27 9.10
C LEU A 301 11.56 -5.13 9.17
N ILE A 302 11.31 -4.63 10.37
CA ILE A 302 10.70 -3.32 10.60
C ILE A 302 11.80 -2.41 11.16
N ALA A 303 12.07 -1.29 10.50
CA ALA A 303 13.04 -0.29 10.89
C ALA A 303 12.34 1.02 11.23
N ARG A 304 12.47 1.45 12.48
CA ARG A 304 11.76 2.61 13.02
C ARG A 304 12.70 3.79 13.22
N LEU A 305 12.42 4.88 12.53
CA LEU A 305 13.03 6.19 12.72
C LEU A 305 12.10 7.02 13.61
N GLY A 306 12.65 7.60 14.67
CA GLY A 306 11.93 8.45 15.62
C GLY A 306 12.87 9.46 16.27
N ASN A 307 12.34 10.47 16.96
CA ASN A 307 13.16 11.59 17.47
C ASN A 307 14.35 11.14 18.35
N ALA A 308 14.18 10.06 19.13
CA ALA A 308 15.24 9.48 19.97
C ALA A 308 16.05 8.37 19.29
N SER A 309 15.73 8.02 18.04
CA SER A 309 16.27 6.89 17.28
C SER A 309 16.26 7.23 15.79
N TRP A 310 17.11 8.19 15.39
CA TRP A 310 17.14 8.81 14.06
C TRP A 310 18.56 8.90 13.51
N THR A 311 18.69 8.79 12.20
CA THR A 311 19.92 9.08 11.47
C THR A 311 19.60 9.88 10.20
N ARG A 312 20.55 10.68 9.73
CA ARG A 312 20.39 11.50 8.52
C ARG A 312 20.31 10.66 7.26
N ILE A 313 21.08 9.57 7.18
CA ILE A 313 21.17 8.71 6.00
C ILE A 313 20.91 7.27 6.42
N ILE A 314 20.06 6.56 5.67
CA ILE A 314 19.84 5.13 5.86
C ILE A 314 20.04 4.38 4.55
N SER A 315 20.57 3.16 4.62
CA SER A 315 20.74 2.27 3.47
C SER A 315 20.01 0.95 3.70
N PRO A 316 19.42 0.35 2.64
CA PRO A 316 18.87 -1.01 2.70
C PRO A 316 19.92 -2.03 3.14
N PRO A 317 19.48 -3.23 3.57
CA PRO A 317 20.40 -4.28 3.96
C PRO A 317 21.45 -4.62 2.90
N ALA A 318 22.68 -4.86 3.38
CA ALA A 318 23.83 -5.19 2.55
C ALA A 318 23.73 -6.55 1.84
N TYR A 319 22.94 -7.48 2.38
CA TYR A 319 22.72 -8.80 1.78
C TYR A 319 21.23 -9.15 1.78
N LEU A 320 20.77 -9.73 0.67
CA LEU A 320 19.40 -10.19 0.52
C LEU A 320 19.24 -11.61 1.08
N THR A 321 18.13 -11.81 1.79
CA THR A 321 17.58 -13.15 2.04
C THR A 321 16.46 -13.35 1.02
N THR A 322 16.34 -14.55 0.43
CA THR A 322 15.29 -14.86 -0.55
C THR A 322 13.91 -14.49 -0.01
N ASN A 323 13.14 -13.73 -0.80
CA ASN A 323 11.83 -13.19 -0.44
C ASN A 323 11.81 -12.35 0.85
N SER A 324 12.92 -11.74 1.27
CA SER A 324 12.91 -10.92 2.47
C SER A 324 12.20 -9.59 2.27
N THR A 325 11.59 -9.09 3.34
CA THR A 325 10.92 -7.78 3.33
C THR A 325 11.54 -6.81 4.31
N VAL A 326 11.49 -5.52 3.97
CA VAL A 326 11.88 -4.42 4.85
C VAL A 326 10.75 -3.40 4.85
N LEU A 327 10.29 -3.01 6.02
CA LEU A 327 9.39 -1.89 6.21
C LEU A 327 10.17 -0.80 6.97
N ILE A 328 10.31 0.37 6.36
CA ILE A 328 10.91 1.54 6.99
C ILE A 328 9.76 2.46 7.41
N ILE A 329 9.76 2.89 8.67
CA ILE A 329 8.73 3.76 9.25
C ILE A 329 9.42 4.99 9.80
N SER A 330 9.06 6.17 9.31
CA SER A 330 9.55 7.45 9.78
C SER A 330 8.47 8.15 10.60
N SER A 331 8.74 8.32 11.89
CA SER A 331 7.96 9.15 12.80
C SER A 331 8.78 10.30 13.38
N ALA A 332 10.02 10.45 12.91
CA ALA A 332 10.91 11.52 13.32
C ALA A 332 10.47 12.84 12.68
N THR A 333 10.60 13.94 13.42
CA THR A 333 10.35 15.31 12.93
C THR A 333 11.41 15.80 11.94
N TYR A 334 12.51 15.06 11.82
CA TYR A 334 13.60 15.33 10.89
C TYR A 334 13.55 14.32 9.75
N SER A 335 13.75 14.79 8.53
CA SER A 335 13.80 13.92 7.36
C SER A 335 15.05 13.05 7.35
N THR A 336 14.95 11.86 6.77
CA THR A 336 16.06 10.92 6.55
C THR A 336 16.23 10.65 5.06
N GLU A 337 17.45 10.71 4.56
CA GLU A 337 17.78 10.32 3.19
C GLU A 337 17.95 8.79 3.11
N LEU A 338 17.09 8.12 2.36
CA LEU A 338 17.21 6.71 2.00
C LEU A 338 18.05 6.57 0.75
N VAL A 339 19.19 5.88 0.85
CA VAL A 339 20.00 5.49 -0.31
C VAL A 339 19.28 4.39 -1.08
N THR A 340 19.17 4.53 -2.40
CA THR A 340 18.33 3.65 -3.23
C THR A 340 19.11 2.82 -4.24
N ASN A 341 20.45 2.78 -4.16
CA ASN A 341 21.32 1.93 -5.01
C ASN A 341 20.99 0.41 -4.99
N ARG A 342 20.26 -0.05 -3.97
CA ARG A 342 19.77 -1.43 -3.81
C ARG A 342 18.26 -1.54 -3.90
N ILE A 343 17.58 -0.50 -4.34
CA ILE A 343 16.14 -0.46 -4.55
C ILE A 343 15.92 -0.29 -6.06
N ASP A 344 14.86 -0.90 -6.59
CA ASP A 344 14.38 -0.73 -7.95
C ASP A 344 13.68 0.63 -8.10
N PHE A 345 14.51 1.66 -7.98
CA PHE A 345 14.18 3.08 -8.06
C PHE A 345 15.29 3.75 -8.88
N PRO A 346 14.98 4.66 -9.80
CA PRO A 346 15.96 5.13 -10.79
C PRO A 346 16.87 6.27 -10.29
N PHE A 347 16.64 6.80 -9.09
CA PHE A 347 17.43 7.88 -8.51
C PHE A 347 18.40 7.35 -7.45
N ASP A 348 19.33 8.19 -6.97
CA ASP A 348 20.33 7.77 -5.98
C ASP A 348 19.77 7.73 -4.56
N SER A 349 18.81 8.62 -4.25
CA SER A 349 18.19 8.69 -2.94
C SER A 349 16.73 9.13 -2.97
N MET A 350 16.08 8.95 -1.83
CA MET A 350 14.70 9.31 -1.55
C MET A 350 14.63 9.93 -0.16
N LEU A 351 13.92 11.05 0.00
CA LEU A 351 13.69 11.65 1.31
C LEU A 351 12.55 10.94 2.03
N LEU A 352 12.73 10.56 3.30
CA LEU A 352 11.68 10.04 4.18
C LEU A 352 11.32 11.12 5.22
N ASN A 353 10.10 11.62 5.17
CA ASN A 353 9.55 12.64 6.06
C ASN A 353 8.78 12.03 7.23
N THR A 354 8.28 12.88 8.13
CA THR A 354 7.43 12.41 9.23
C THR A 354 6.16 11.77 8.70
N GLY A 355 5.85 10.57 9.17
CA GLY A 355 4.70 9.79 8.74
C GLY A 355 5.01 8.83 7.59
N ASP A 356 6.12 8.98 6.86
CA ASP A 356 6.40 8.14 5.69
C ASP A 356 6.64 6.66 6.09
N MET A 357 6.05 5.77 5.30
CA MET A 357 6.29 4.34 5.33
C MET A 357 6.68 3.84 3.94
N LEU A 358 7.72 2.99 3.89
CA LEU A 358 8.19 2.36 2.66
C LEU A 358 8.37 0.86 2.87
N SER A 359 7.59 0.07 2.12
CA SER A 359 7.72 -1.38 2.07
C SER A 359 8.58 -1.81 0.90
N LEU A 360 9.47 -2.77 1.15
CA LEU A 360 10.41 -3.31 0.19
C LEU A 360 10.35 -4.84 0.22
N SER A 361 10.49 -5.48 -0.95
CA SER A 361 10.65 -6.94 -1.08
C SER A 361 11.87 -7.27 -1.93
N ALA A 362 12.66 -8.25 -1.49
CA ALA A 362 13.81 -8.73 -2.24
C ALA A 362 13.39 -9.26 -3.62
N ILE A 363 14.08 -8.84 -4.68
CA ILE A 363 13.91 -9.40 -6.01
C ILE A 363 14.86 -10.60 -6.14
N ASN A 364 14.30 -11.80 -6.12
CA ASN A 364 15.07 -13.04 -6.18
C ASN A 364 15.97 -13.10 -7.42
N GLY A 365 17.22 -13.53 -7.23
CA GLY A 365 18.22 -13.60 -8.29
C GLY A 365 18.90 -12.25 -8.59
N THR A 366 18.59 -11.19 -7.86
CA THR A 366 19.26 -9.88 -7.96
C THR A 366 19.87 -9.47 -6.61
N LEU A 367 20.46 -8.27 -6.55
CA LEU A 367 20.85 -7.59 -5.29
C LEU A 367 19.94 -6.40 -4.96
N ARG A 368 18.77 -6.30 -5.59
CA ARG A 368 17.85 -5.17 -5.45
C ARG A 368 16.55 -5.57 -4.75
N TYR A 369 15.96 -4.61 -4.07
CA TYR A 369 14.62 -4.63 -3.52
C TYR A 369 13.65 -3.95 -4.48
N ARG A 370 12.46 -4.49 -4.66
CA ARG A 370 11.33 -3.78 -5.28
C ARG A 370 10.58 -3.00 -4.21
N ILE A 371 10.08 -1.82 -4.56
CA ILE A 371 9.12 -1.06 -3.74
C ILE A 371 7.76 -1.74 -3.82
N LEU A 372 7.17 -2.05 -2.67
CA LEU A 372 5.80 -2.54 -2.56
C LEU A 372 4.89 -1.35 -2.29
N ALA A 373 3.97 -1.10 -3.21
CA ALA A 373 3.05 0.03 -3.16
C ALA A 373 1.72 -0.33 -3.83
N THR A 374 0.68 0.43 -3.50
CA THR A 374 -0.61 0.34 -4.18
C THR A 374 -0.46 0.69 -5.66
N THR A 375 -1.08 -0.12 -6.52
CA THR A 375 -1.14 0.11 -7.96
C THR A 375 -2.57 0.44 -8.35
N TYR A 376 -2.76 1.63 -8.91
CA TYR A 376 -4.02 2.07 -9.50
C TYR A 376 -3.98 1.82 -11.00
N LEU A 377 -5.08 1.30 -11.53
CA LEU A 377 -5.28 1.14 -12.96
C LEU A 377 -6.02 2.38 -13.48
N ALA A 378 -5.76 2.78 -14.73
CA ALA A 378 -6.31 4.00 -15.32
C ALA A 378 -7.77 3.89 -15.78
N ASP A 379 -8.60 3.27 -14.93
CA ASP A 379 -10.06 3.19 -15.08
C ASP A 379 -10.73 4.54 -14.82
N GLU A 380 -10.11 5.36 -13.97
CA GLU A 380 -10.54 6.72 -13.64
C GLU A 380 -9.41 7.71 -14.00
N PRO A 381 -9.74 8.91 -14.54
CA PRO A 381 -8.73 9.86 -15.02
C PRO A 381 -7.97 10.57 -13.89
N GLU A 382 -8.51 10.60 -12.68
CA GLU A 382 -7.86 11.22 -11.53
C GLU A 382 -6.91 10.23 -10.86
N ILE A 383 -5.64 10.57 -10.81
CA ILE A 383 -4.63 9.83 -10.07
C ILE A 383 -4.75 10.25 -8.60
N PRO A 384 -5.05 9.33 -7.67
CA PRO A 384 -5.15 9.67 -6.26
C PRO A 384 -3.79 10.10 -5.71
N ALA A 385 -3.79 10.92 -4.66
CA ALA A 385 -2.58 11.15 -3.88
C ALA A 385 -2.18 9.86 -3.14
N PRO A 386 -0.89 9.63 -2.88
CA PRO A 386 -0.49 8.62 -1.91
C PRO A 386 -1.25 8.77 -0.60
N GLY A 387 -1.72 7.65 -0.05
CA GLY A 387 -2.52 7.63 1.17
C GLY A 387 -1.71 8.09 2.40
N LEU A 388 -2.40 8.21 3.53
CA LEU A 388 -1.73 8.49 4.80
C LEU A 388 -0.64 7.42 5.05
N HIS A 389 0.60 7.87 5.20
CA HIS A 389 1.82 7.06 5.35
C HIS A 389 2.41 6.42 4.08
N ASP A 390 1.70 6.38 2.95
CA ASP A 390 2.27 5.81 1.72
C ASP A 390 3.29 6.78 1.11
N LYS A 391 4.55 6.35 1.03
CA LYS A 391 5.57 7.16 0.34
C LYS A 391 5.35 7.23 -1.17
N LEU A 392 4.86 6.14 -1.75
CA LEU A 392 4.80 5.95 -3.19
C LEU A 392 3.54 5.19 -3.60
N ILE A 393 2.95 5.57 -4.73
CA ILE A 393 1.96 4.76 -5.45
C ILE A 393 2.39 4.54 -6.90
N HIS A 394 1.86 3.48 -7.51
CA HIS A 394 1.94 3.24 -8.94
C HIS A 394 0.61 3.56 -9.60
N TYR A 395 0.66 4.17 -10.78
CA TYR A 395 -0.49 4.38 -11.64
C TYR A 395 -0.18 3.82 -13.03
N GLN A 396 -1.00 2.88 -13.50
CA GLN A 396 -0.72 2.08 -14.68
C GLN A 396 -1.81 2.23 -15.74
N LEU A 397 -1.39 2.63 -16.93
CA LEU A 397 -2.21 2.61 -18.13
C LEU A 397 -1.91 1.32 -18.90
N ALA A 398 -2.95 0.60 -19.30
CA ALA A 398 -2.85 -0.62 -20.09
C ALA A 398 -4.05 -0.76 -21.02
N ASP A 399 -3.97 -1.65 -22.01
CA ASP A 399 -5.13 -1.95 -22.85
C ASP A 399 -6.27 -2.51 -21.99
N GLY A 400 -7.45 -1.88 -22.06
CA GLY A 400 -8.61 -2.18 -21.21
C GLY A 400 -8.68 -1.38 -19.89
N HIS A 401 -7.58 -0.73 -19.49
CA HIS A 401 -7.48 0.14 -18.31
C HIS A 401 -6.78 1.45 -18.70
N TRP A 402 -7.49 2.30 -19.43
CA TRP A 402 -6.93 3.47 -20.10
C TRP A 402 -7.89 4.65 -20.07
N SER A 403 -7.32 5.83 -19.85
CA SER A 403 -7.98 7.12 -19.95
C SER A 403 -7.18 8.04 -20.89
N PRO A 404 -7.83 8.79 -21.80
CA PRO A 404 -7.14 9.65 -22.78
C PRO A 404 -6.38 10.80 -22.14
N GLN A 405 -6.89 11.29 -21.01
CA GLN A 405 -6.29 12.35 -20.23
C GLN A 405 -6.37 11.94 -18.76
N ILE A 406 -5.25 12.05 -18.07
CA ILE A 406 -5.14 11.76 -16.64
C ILE A 406 -4.61 12.97 -15.90
N LYS A 407 -4.82 13.04 -14.60
CA LYS A 407 -4.46 14.20 -13.79
C LYS A 407 -3.94 13.78 -12.42
N LEU A 408 -2.77 14.30 -12.03
CA LEU A 408 -2.24 14.14 -10.68
C LEU A 408 -3.14 14.86 -9.66
N ALA A 409 -3.26 14.31 -8.45
CA ALA A 409 -4.02 14.95 -7.37
C ALA A 409 -3.52 16.40 -7.11
N PRO A 410 -4.40 17.34 -6.76
CA PRO A 410 -4.00 18.73 -6.53
C PRO A 410 -3.20 18.95 -5.24
N LEU A 411 -3.27 18.00 -4.30
CA LEU A 411 -2.58 18.05 -3.01
C LEU A 411 -2.10 16.65 -2.65
N ALA A 412 -0.95 16.56 -1.98
CA ALA A 412 -0.43 15.35 -1.36
C ALA A 412 0.47 15.73 -0.16
N PRO A 413 0.87 14.79 0.71
CA PRO A 413 1.93 15.03 1.66
C PRO A 413 3.24 15.41 0.96
N ASP A 414 4.05 16.27 1.58
CA ASP A 414 5.32 16.72 0.98
C ASP A 414 6.26 15.54 0.66
N SER A 415 6.93 15.64 -0.48
CA SER A 415 7.84 14.63 -1.02
C SER A 415 7.18 13.28 -1.34
N SER A 416 5.85 13.20 -1.43
CA SER A 416 5.12 12.02 -1.91
C SER A 416 5.48 11.71 -3.36
N ILE A 417 5.52 10.43 -3.74
CA ILE A 417 5.93 10.00 -5.08
C ILE A 417 4.80 9.29 -5.81
N VAL A 418 4.59 9.63 -7.08
CA VAL A 418 3.74 8.89 -8.01
C VAL A 418 4.59 8.37 -9.14
N HIS A 419 4.57 7.06 -9.38
CA HIS A 419 5.14 6.44 -10.57
C HIS A 419 4.03 6.21 -11.60
N ILE A 420 4.12 6.87 -12.75
CA ILE A 420 3.18 6.71 -13.87
C ILE A 420 3.85 5.85 -14.94
N ALA A 421 3.21 4.74 -15.31
CA ALA A 421 3.67 3.86 -16.36
C ALA A 421 2.57 3.52 -17.37
N SER A 422 2.92 3.38 -18.65
CA SER A 422 1.98 3.01 -19.70
C SER A 422 2.51 1.85 -20.54
N SER A 423 1.75 0.76 -20.58
CA SER A 423 1.89 -0.31 -21.57
C SER A 423 0.77 -0.26 -22.63
N ALA A 424 -0.13 0.73 -22.55
CA ALA A 424 -1.25 0.87 -23.46
C ALA A 424 -0.79 1.14 -24.90
N SER A 425 -1.53 0.60 -25.86
CA SER A 425 -1.29 0.79 -27.28
C SER A 425 -1.65 2.21 -27.76
N LEU A 426 -2.53 2.91 -27.02
CA LEU A 426 -2.93 4.28 -27.30
C LEU A 426 -2.21 5.26 -26.35
N ALA A 427 -1.69 6.35 -26.92
CA ALA A 427 -1.09 7.43 -26.14
C ALA A 427 -2.15 8.18 -25.33
N ALA A 428 -1.77 8.59 -24.12
CA ALA A 428 -2.57 9.46 -23.25
C ALA A 428 -1.85 10.80 -23.01
N THR A 429 -2.46 11.67 -22.24
CA THR A 429 -1.87 12.94 -21.81
C THR A 429 -2.02 13.11 -20.31
N LEU A 430 -0.94 13.48 -19.63
CA LEU A 430 -0.99 13.97 -18.26
C LEU A 430 -1.28 15.47 -18.27
N ASP A 431 -2.38 15.86 -17.63
CA ASP A 431 -2.79 17.25 -17.44
C ASP A 431 -1.75 18.02 -16.63
N GLY A 432 -1.27 19.12 -17.21
CA GLY A 432 -0.21 19.94 -16.65
C GLY A 432 -0.63 20.83 -15.49
N SER A 433 -1.93 20.97 -15.19
CA SER A 433 -2.39 22.00 -14.25
C SER A 433 -1.79 21.88 -12.85
N ASN A 434 -1.44 20.65 -12.45
CA ASN A 434 -0.88 20.34 -11.14
C ASN A 434 0.64 20.10 -11.19
N LEU A 435 1.27 20.30 -12.35
CA LEU A 435 2.72 20.22 -12.51
C LEU A 435 3.39 21.59 -12.30
N ASP A 436 4.65 21.60 -11.86
CA ASP A 436 5.44 22.82 -11.59
C ASP A 436 5.53 23.76 -12.82
N TYR A 437 5.55 23.19 -14.04
CA TYR A 437 5.65 23.96 -15.29
C TYR A 437 4.31 24.24 -15.97
N GLY A 438 3.20 23.66 -15.46
CA GLY A 438 1.87 23.89 -16.04
C GLY A 438 1.65 23.27 -17.43
N LEU A 439 2.61 22.49 -17.94
CA LEU A 439 2.59 21.93 -19.30
C LEU A 439 2.11 20.49 -19.29
N ASP A 440 1.20 20.16 -20.21
CA ASP A 440 0.75 18.79 -20.42
C ASP A 440 1.93 17.90 -20.87
N ILE A 441 1.99 16.67 -20.34
CA ILE A 441 3.03 15.69 -20.69
C ILE A 441 2.40 14.56 -21.50
N PRO A 442 2.89 14.26 -22.73
CA PRO A 442 2.42 13.11 -23.49
C PRO A 442 2.87 11.80 -22.84
N ILE A 443 1.97 10.83 -22.76
CA ILE A 443 2.21 9.49 -22.23
C ILE A 443 2.14 8.49 -23.40
N PRO A 444 3.26 8.24 -24.12
CA PRO A 444 3.33 7.21 -25.14
C PRO A 444 3.35 5.79 -24.55
N THR A 445 3.23 4.77 -25.39
CA THR A 445 3.51 3.38 -25.03
C THR A 445 4.95 3.25 -24.51
N GLY A 446 5.13 2.57 -23.38
CA GLY A 446 6.42 2.40 -22.72
C GLY A 446 6.83 3.55 -21.79
N PHE A 447 5.96 4.56 -21.61
CA PHE A 447 6.20 5.63 -20.63
C PHE A 447 6.38 5.04 -19.22
N SER A 448 7.35 5.55 -18.46
CA SER A 448 7.65 5.13 -17.09
C SER A 448 8.42 6.25 -16.40
N GLU A 449 7.71 7.11 -15.69
CA GLU A 449 8.26 8.32 -15.07
C GLU A 449 7.74 8.53 -13.66
N TYR A 450 8.51 9.25 -12.85
CA TYR A 450 8.22 9.49 -11.45
C TYR A 450 7.96 10.98 -11.23
N PHE A 451 7.02 11.29 -10.36
CA PHE A 451 6.63 12.65 -9.98
C PHE A 451 6.70 12.78 -8.46
N ILE A 452 7.27 13.87 -7.97
CA ILE A 452 7.36 14.21 -6.54
C ILE A 452 6.52 15.44 -6.24
N PHE A 453 5.75 15.39 -5.14
CA PHE A 453 4.96 16.54 -4.72
C PHE A 453 5.76 17.47 -3.80
N HIS A 454 5.59 18.77 -4.01
CA HIS A 454 6.18 19.83 -3.20
C HIS A 454 5.08 20.63 -2.50
N GLU A 455 4.98 20.51 -1.17
CA GLU A 455 3.91 21.18 -0.41
C GLU A 455 4.02 22.71 -0.50
N TYR A 456 5.25 23.25 -0.55
CA TYR A 456 5.47 24.70 -0.60
C TYR A 456 4.96 25.36 -1.88
N SER A 457 5.01 24.66 -3.02
CA SER A 457 4.51 25.14 -4.30
C SER A 457 3.08 24.65 -4.58
N GLY A 458 2.66 23.56 -3.93
CA GLY A 458 1.40 22.87 -4.22
C GLY A 458 1.40 22.22 -5.59
N LYS A 459 2.57 21.78 -6.07
CA LYS A 459 2.78 21.27 -7.42
C LYS A 459 3.62 20.00 -7.44
N TRP A 460 3.48 19.24 -8.52
CA TRP A 460 4.25 18.04 -8.80
C TRP A 460 5.40 18.35 -9.76
N GLU A 461 6.60 17.93 -9.37
CA GLU A 461 7.79 17.96 -10.20
C GLU A 461 8.06 16.57 -10.79
N ARG A 462 8.41 16.52 -12.07
CA ARG A 462 8.90 15.30 -12.71
C ARG A 462 10.33 15.01 -12.23
N ILE A 463 10.55 13.86 -11.59
CA ILE A 463 11.88 13.50 -11.07
C ILE A 463 12.78 13.09 -12.24
N GLY A 464 14.00 13.63 -12.29
CA GLY A 464 15.00 13.32 -13.32
C GLY A 464 15.09 14.35 -14.45
N ASP A 465 14.17 15.32 -14.49
CA ASP A 465 14.54 16.62 -15.02
C ASP A 465 15.57 17.19 -14.04
N GLU A 466 16.75 17.64 -14.51
CA GLU A 466 17.55 18.51 -13.63
C GLU A 466 16.62 19.63 -13.19
N PRO A 467 16.57 19.99 -11.89
CA PRO A 467 15.75 21.09 -11.44
C PRO A 467 16.12 22.27 -12.34
N ILE A 468 15.22 22.66 -13.24
CA ILE A 468 15.40 23.90 -13.97
C ILE A 468 15.30 24.90 -12.83
N PRO A 469 16.40 25.58 -12.45
CA PRO A 469 16.35 26.52 -11.36
C PRO A 469 15.16 27.44 -11.67
N PRO A 470 14.28 27.71 -10.69
CA PRO A 470 13.13 28.59 -10.90
C PRO A 470 13.66 29.81 -11.64
N PRO A 471 13.10 30.16 -12.82
CA PRO A 471 13.82 30.93 -13.85
C PRO A 471 14.57 32.03 -13.15
N GLU A 472 15.89 31.86 -12.99
CA GLU A 472 16.64 32.75 -12.10
C GLU A 472 16.36 34.13 -12.63
N LEU A 473 15.70 34.96 -11.82
CA LEU A 473 15.49 36.34 -12.21
C LEU A 473 16.89 36.90 -12.42
N THR A 474 17.27 37.05 -13.69
CA THR A 474 18.67 37.29 -14.03
C THR A 474 19.09 38.64 -13.48
N ALA A 475 20.32 38.76 -12.99
CA ALA A 475 20.84 40.06 -12.60
C ALA A 475 20.75 41.04 -13.78
N PRO A 476 20.36 42.32 -13.56
CA PRO A 476 20.41 43.33 -14.60
C PRO A 476 21.83 43.44 -15.19
N THR A 477 21.95 43.46 -16.51
CA THR A 477 23.25 43.58 -17.20
C THR A 477 23.53 45.03 -17.61
N GLY A 478 24.78 45.32 -18.00
CA GLY A 478 25.14 46.64 -18.54
C GLY A 478 25.06 47.79 -17.54
N PHE A 479 25.11 47.48 -16.24
CA PHE A 479 25.05 48.47 -15.16
C PHE A 479 26.26 49.42 -15.23
N ARG A 480 25.98 50.70 -15.44
CA ARG A 480 27.00 51.73 -15.68
C ARG A 480 26.53 53.11 -15.24
N ILE A 481 27.48 54.02 -15.07
CA ILE A 481 27.19 55.46 -15.01
C ILE A 481 26.93 55.94 -16.45
N ALA A 482 25.74 56.49 -16.69
CA ALA A 482 25.36 57.04 -18.00
C ALA A 482 25.93 58.45 -18.24
N HIS A 483 26.10 59.25 -17.18
CA HIS A 483 26.80 60.54 -17.21
C HIS A 483 27.53 60.79 -15.89
N ASN A 484 28.80 61.20 -15.95
CA ASN A 484 29.63 61.48 -14.77
C ASN A 484 29.51 62.94 -14.27
N THR A 485 28.32 63.55 -14.38
CA THR A 485 28.10 64.90 -13.84
C THR A 485 27.98 64.83 -12.33
N TYR A 486 28.75 65.68 -11.65
CA TYR A 486 29.00 65.68 -10.19
C TYR A 486 27.74 65.65 -9.32
N GLN A 487 26.58 66.03 -9.85
CA GLN A 487 25.22 65.82 -9.32
C GLN A 487 24.20 66.21 -10.42
N PRO A 488 23.14 65.43 -10.68
CA PRO A 488 22.79 64.12 -10.10
C PRO A 488 23.63 62.97 -10.66
N ILE A 489 23.78 61.87 -9.90
CA ILE A 489 24.31 60.61 -10.44
C ILE A 489 23.27 60.00 -11.36
N ASP A 490 23.68 59.59 -12.55
CA ASP A 490 22.83 58.92 -13.54
C ASP A 490 23.32 57.48 -13.76
N LEU A 491 22.57 56.53 -13.24
CA LEU A 491 22.83 55.09 -13.37
C LEU A 491 21.91 54.49 -14.42
N SER A 492 22.41 53.57 -15.25
CA SER A 492 21.59 52.84 -16.23
C SER A 492 21.93 51.35 -16.27
N TRP A 493 20.96 50.53 -16.65
CA TRP A 493 21.09 49.07 -16.82
C TRP A 493 20.16 48.58 -17.94
N ASN A 494 20.35 47.32 -18.36
CA ASN A 494 19.52 46.69 -19.37
C ASN A 494 18.25 46.07 -18.76
N ARG A 495 17.19 45.98 -19.57
CA ARG A 495 15.93 45.35 -19.18
C ARG A 495 16.10 43.87 -18.88
N VAL A 496 15.53 43.41 -17.78
CA VAL A 496 15.29 42.00 -17.44
C VAL A 496 13.85 41.66 -17.80
N ALA A 497 13.63 40.63 -18.62
CA ALA A 497 12.31 40.34 -19.21
C ALA A 497 11.22 40.04 -18.17
N ALA A 498 11.56 39.33 -17.09
CA ALA A 498 10.65 38.95 -16.01
C ALA A 498 10.55 40.01 -14.89
N ALA A 499 11.24 41.14 -14.99
CA ALA A 499 11.23 42.17 -13.95
C ALA A 499 10.05 43.12 -14.11
N VAL A 500 9.29 43.33 -13.02
CA VAL A 500 8.25 44.36 -12.93
C VAL A 500 8.79 45.67 -12.36
N LYS A 501 9.89 45.63 -11.61
CA LYS A 501 10.62 46.80 -11.10
C LYS A 501 12.07 46.46 -10.74
N TYR A 502 12.85 47.48 -10.37
CA TYR A 502 14.23 47.38 -9.94
C TYR A 502 14.43 48.09 -8.61
N LYS A 503 15.22 47.50 -7.71
CA LYS A 503 15.65 48.12 -6.46
C LYS A 503 17.08 48.59 -6.59
N VAL A 504 17.31 49.85 -6.25
CA VAL A 504 18.63 50.49 -6.30
C VAL A 504 19.18 50.56 -4.89
N TYR A 505 20.42 50.10 -4.71
CA TYR A 505 21.07 50.04 -3.42
C TYR A 505 22.32 50.92 -3.40
N ARG A 506 22.54 51.61 -2.28
CA ARG A 506 23.83 52.17 -1.89
C ARG A 506 24.37 51.35 -0.73
N TRP A 507 25.57 50.81 -0.86
CA TRP A 507 26.15 49.85 0.07
C TRP A 507 25.31 48.58 0.20
N TRP A 508 24.58 48.45 1.30
CA TRP A 508 23.65 47.37 1.60
C TRP A 508 22.23 47.90 1.87
N THR A 509 22.03 49.22 1.72
CA THR A 509 20.78 49.91 2.02
C THR A 509 20.06 50.20 0.71
N GLN A 510 18.79 49.79 0.60
CA GLN A 510 17.93 50.19 -0.51
C GLN A 510 17.71 51.71 -0.43
N ILE A 511 18.06 52.43 -1.50
CA ILE A 511 17.90 53.88 -1.56
C ILE A 511 16.68 54.30 -2.38
N ASP A 512 16.21 53.44 -3.28
CA ASP A 512 14.98 53.65 -4.04
C ASP A 512 14.52 52.36 -4.76
N GLU A 513 13.35 52.42 -5.38
CA GLU A 513 12.89 51.47 -6.40
C GLU A 513 12.31 52.21 -7.63
N THR A 514 12.47 51.64 -8.82
CA THR A 514 12.00 52.24 -10.07
C THR A 514 11.54 51.17 -11.07
N THR A 515 10.60 51.51 -11.94
CA THR A 515 10.24 50.69 -13.12
C THR A 515 11.09 51.02 -14.34
N ASP A 516 11.82 52.14 -14.30
CA ASP A 516 12.68 52.60 -15.38
C ASP A 516 14.01 51.83 -15.41
N LEU A 517 14.71 51.92 -16.55
CA LEU A 517 16.04 51.31 -16.76
C LEU A 517 17.19 52.26 -16.38
N SER A 518 16.85 53.36 -15.72
CA SER A 518 17.79 54.37 -15.25
C SER A 518 17.35 54.93 -13.91
N PHE A 519 18.31 55.47 -13.17
CA PHE A 519 18.10 56.11 -11.89
C PHE A 519 18.95 57.37 -11.77
N VAL A 520 18.27 58.50 -11.61
CA VAL A 520 18.89 59.83 -11.49
C VAL A 520 18.58 60.41 -10.12
N ARG A 521 19.61 60.67 -9.30
CA ARG A 521 19.42 61.27 -7.96
C ARG A 521 20.60 62.13 -7.54
N ASN A 522 20.35 63.22 -6.83
CA ASN A 522 21.40 63.97 -6.14
C ASN A 522 21.85 63.18 -4.91
N ILE A 523 23.07 62.64 -4.94
CA ILE A 523 23.66 61.91 -3.82
C ILE A 523 25.02 62.52 -3.49
N GLU A 524 25.21 62.91 -2.23
CA GLU A 524 26.47 63.41 -1.73
C GLU A 524 27.40 62.29 -1.24
N GLY A 525 28.70 62.45 -1.52
CA GLY A 525 29.77 61.60 -1.03
C GLY A 525 30.01 60.30 -1.80
N TYR A 526 31.08 59.60 -1.42
CA TYR A 526 31.47 58.31 -1.98
C TYR A 526 30.39 57.24 -1.77
N GLY A 527 30.17 56.39 -2.77
CA GLY A 527 29.15 55.35 -2.71
C GLY A 527 29.46 54.14 -3.58
N ARG A 528 29.07 52.97 -3.08
CA ARG A 528 29.04 51.72 -3.82
C ARG A 528 27.59 51.40 -4.20
N TYR A 529 27.31 51.22 -5.48
CA TYR A 529 25.97 50.99 -5.99
C TYR A 529 25.83 49.60 -6.61
N HIS A 530 24.62 49.04 -6.51
CA HIS A 530 24.20 47.88 -7.27
C HIS A 530 22.68 47.90 -7.43
N VAL A 531 22.19 47.14 -8.40
CA VAL A 531 20.75 47.03 -8.70
C VAL A 531 20.33 45.56 -8.66
N ARG A 532 19.07 45.33 -8.29
CA ARG A 532 18.43 44.00 -8.35
C ARG A 532 17.08 44.15 -9.06
N ALA A 533 16.76 43.23 -9.95
CA ALA A 533 15.43 43.11 -10.53
C ALA A 533 14.47 42.48 -9.51
N VAL A 534 13.18 42.80 -9.65
CA VAL A 534 12.08 42.23 -8.86
C VAL A 534 11.03 41.69 -9.82
N ASP A 535 10.59 40.44 -9.63
CA ASP A 535 9.50 39.84 -10.41
C ASP A 535 8.12 40.18 -9.83
N ALA A 536 7.05 39.70 -10.48
CA ALA A 536 5.67 39.92 -10.02
C ALA A 536 5.34 39.25 -8.68
N ALA A 537 6.09 38.22 -8.29
CA ALA A 537 5.96 37.52 -7.01
C ALA A 537 6.74 38.20 -5.87
N GLY A 538 7.58 39.20 -6.19
CA GLY A 538 8.40 39.93 -5.23
C GLY A 538 9.80 39.35 -5.00
N ASN A 539 10.20 38.34 -5.77
CA ASN A 539 11.53 37.73 -5.68
C ASN A 539 12.60 38.67 -6.24
N LEU A 540 13.81 38.60 -5.69
CA LEU A 540 14.94 39.44 -6.10
C LEU A 540 15.96 38.65 -6.93
N SER A 541 16.44 39.25 -8.01
CA SER A 541 17.56 38.72 -8.80
C SER A 541 18.85 38.65 -7.98
N GLN A 542 19.88 37.99 -8.50
CA GLN A 542 21.25 38.32 -8.08
C GLN A 542 21.53 39.82 -8.33
N ARG A 543 22.45 40.41 -7.56
CA ARG A 543 22.85 41.81 -7.76
C ARG A 543 23.71 41.97 -9.01
N THR A 544 23.69 43.18 -9.58
CA THR A 544 24.74 43.60 -10.51
C THR A 544 26.10 43.62 -9.83
N ASP A 545 27.16 43.71 -10.65
CA ASP A 545 28.48 44.11 -10.15
C ASP A 545 28.42 45.46 -9.46
N TYR A 546 29.35 45.68 -8.54
CA TYR A 546 29.44 46.93 -7.81
C TYR A 546 29.99 48.02 -8.69
N LEU A 547 29.29 49.15 -8.70
CA LEU A 547 29.77 50.37 -9.27
C LEU A 547 30.18 51.33 -8.16
N TYR A 548 31.42 51.78 -8.19
CA TYR A 548 31.94 52.75 -7.23
C TYR A 548 31.93 54.14 -7.84
N PHE A 549 31.34 55.10 -7.13
CA PHE A 549 31.36 56.50 -7.50
C PHE A 549 32.19 57.29 -6.49
N PHE A 550 33.21 57.99 -7.00
CA PHE A 550 34.08 58.88 -6.24
C PHE A 550 33.85 60.31 -6.72
N PRO A 551 33.36 61.23 -5.87
CA PRO A 551 33.34 62.64 -6.23
C PRO A 551 34.79 63.12 -6.44
N PRO A 552 35.12 63.86 -7.53
CA PRO A 552 36.38 64.59 -7.62
C PRO A 552 36.54 65.51 -6.41
N SER A 553 37.76 65.51 -5.85
CA SER A 553 38.19 66.31 -4.70
C SER A 553 38.05 67.80 -4.90
#